data_AF-A0AAW0YA92-F1
#
_entry.id   AF-A0AAW0YA92-F1
#
_cell.length_a   1.000
_cell.length_b   1.000
_cell.length_c   1.000
_cell.angle_alpha   90.00
_cell.angle_beta   90.00
_cell.angle_gamma   90.00
#
_symmetry.space_group_name_H-M   'P 1'
#
loop_
_entity.id
_entity.type
_entity.pdbx_description
1 polymer ?
#
loop_
_entity_poly.entity_id
_entity_poly.type
_entity_poly.pdbx_seq_one_letter_code
_entity_poly.pdbx_strand_id
1 'polypeptide(L)'
;ELPPLGFSDIIVQEALKLGILEVQKIELLEEELQRRDIELTNVRDPAYHHLQFFRTSPLALDLNNAALAHVHASEELRDNFRLSSLQAGYGLQQINVANTNFANTCQVNPVCQETDVYYRRIDGACNNLNNPIIGQARTTFQRLRPPQYSD
;
A
#
# COMPACT_ATOMS: atom_id res chain seq x y z
N GLU A 1 11.19 -11.73 -19.93
CA GLU A 1 11.06 -11.40 -18.49
C GLU A 1 12.21 -10.48 -18.12
N LEU A 2 11.99 -9.54 -17.19
CA LEU A 2 13.09 -8.77 -16.60
C LEU A 2 13.90 -9.70 -15.69
N PRO A 3 15.23 -9.60 -15.66
CA PRO A 3 16.01 -10.34 -14.68
C PRO A 3 15.62 -9.88 -13.26
N PRO A 4 15.54 -10.80 -12.28
CA PRO A 4 15.23 -10.44 -10.90
C PRO A 4 16.29 -9.48 -10.35
N LEU A 5 15.84 -8.50 -9.58
CA LEU A 5 16.73 -7.59 -8.86
C LEU A 5 17.33 -8.38 -7.68
N GLY A 6 18.62 -8.72 -7.79
CA GLY A 6 19.34 -9.55 -6.82
C GLY A 6 19.70 -8.84 -5.52
N PHE A 7 18.75 -8.13 -4.89
CA PHE A 7 18.97 -7.50 -3.59
C PHE A 7 18.99 -8.53 -2.48
N SER A 8 19.88 -8.34 -1.50
CA SER A 8 19.90 -9.15 -0.29
C SER A 8 18.79 -8.71 0.68
N ASP A 9 18.34 -9.63 1.53
CA ASP A 9 17.35 -9.34 2.58
C ASP A 9 17.77 -8.15 3.48
N ILE A 10 19.08 -7.94 3.68
CA ILE A 10 19.62 -6.81 4.44
C ILE A 10 19.31 -5.47 3.76
N ILE A 11 19.52 -5.38 2.44
CA ILE A 11 19.26 -4.16 1.67
C ILE A 11 17.76 -3.85 1.67
N VAL A 12 16.95 -4.89 1.44
CA VAL A 12 15.48 -4.76 1.42
C VAL A 12 14.98 -4.33 2.80
N GLN A 13 15.46 -4.94 3.87
CA GLN A 13 15.07 -4.60 5.24
C GLN A 13 15.47 -3.16 5.61
N GLU A 14 16.63 -2.69 5.15
CA GLU A 14 17.04 -1.31 5.42
C GLU A 14 16.16 -0.29 4.70
N ALA A 15 15.88 -0.50 3.41
CA ALA A 15 14.95 0.34 2.65
C ALA A 15 13.55 0.36 3.28
N LEU A 16 13.08 -0.80 3.74
CA LEU A 16 11.80 -0.94 4.43
C LEU A 16 11.75 -0.14 5.75
N LYS A 17 12.83 -0.11 6.54
CA LYS A 17 12.88 0.74 7.75
C LYS A 17 12.80 2.23 7.42
N LEU A 18 13.48 2.67 6.37
CA LEU A 18 13.39 4.06 5.89
C LEU A 18 11.95 4.39 5.47
N GLY A 19 11.28 3.46 4.79
CA GLY A 19 9.87 3.60 4.46
C GLY A 19 8.96 3.77 5.69
N ILE A 20 9.18 3.02 6.77
CA ILE A 20 8.46 3.25 8.05
C ILE A 20 8.72 4.65 8.58
N LEU A 21 9.99 5.08 8.56
CA LEU A 21 10.38 6.38 9.09
C LEU A 21 9.65 7.53 8.35
N GLU A 22 9.48 7.42 7.03
CA GLU A 22 8.70 8.41 6.27
C GLU A 22 7.22 8.40 6.68
N VAL A 23 6.61 7.23 6.88
CA VAL A 23 5.22 7.15 7.36
C VAL A 23 5.07 7.76 8.77
N GLN A 24 6.03 7.51 9.66
CA GLN A 24 6.04 8.12 11.01
C GLN A 24 6.13 9.65 10.96
N LYS A 25 6.84 10.23 9.97
CA LYS A 25 6.86 11.69 9.81
C LYS A 25 5.49 12.25 9.44
N ILE A 26 4.69 11.52 8.65
CA ILE A 26 3.32 11.90 8.33
C ILE A 26 2.46 11.90 9.61
N GLU A 27 2.56 10.86 10.43
CA GLU A 27 1.84 10.75 11.71
C GLU A 27 2.21 11.91 12.66
N LEU A 28 3.50 12.22 12.80
CA LEU A 28 3.96 13.34 13.62
C LEU A 28 3.45 14.69 13.10
N LEU A 29 3.38 14.85 11.78
CA LEU A 29 2.81 16.05 11.17
C LEU A 29 1.32 16.16 11.45
N GLU A 30 0.55 15.07 11.34
CA GLU A 30 -0.87 15.05 11.68
C GLU A 30 -1.12 15.44 13.14
N GLU A 31 -0.33 14.89 14.08
CA GLU A 31 -0.39 15.26 15.50
C GLU A 31 -0.05 16.74 15.73
N GLU A 32 0.93 17.28 15.01
CA GLU A 32 1.27 18.70 15.08
C GLU A 32 0.14 19.60 14.57
N LEU A 33 -0.50 19.22 13.46
CA LEU A 33 -1.63 19.97 12.89
C LEU A 33 -2.82 19.99 13.86
N GLN A 34 -3.16 18.84 14.46
CA GLN A 34 -4.22 18.75 15.47
C GLN A 34 -3.92 19.61 16.70
N ARG A 35 -2.68 19.56 17.22
CA ARG A 35 -2.26 20.38 18.37
C ARG A 35 -2.35 21.89 18.11
N ARG A 36 -2.28 22.30 16.84
CA ARG A 36 -2.40 23.69 16.41
C ARG A 36 -3.83 24.06 15.99
N ASP A 37 -4.81 23.18 16.22
CA ASP A 37 -6.21 23.34 15.80
C ASP A 37 -6.35 23.58 14.28
N ILE A 38 -5.43 23.04 13.48
CA ILE A 38 -5.48 23.10 12.01
C ILE A 38 -6.28 21.91 11.51
N GLU A 39 -7.60 22.02 11.61
CA GLU A 39 -8.54 20.98 11.20
C GLU A 39 -9.65 21.53 10.30
N LEU A 40 -10.31 20.64 9.55
CA LEU A 40 -11.53 20.98 8.83
C LEU A 40 -12.68 21.15 9.83
N THR A 41 -12.97 22.39 10.22
CA THR A 41 -14.03 22.73 11.19
C THR A 41 -15.20 23.51 10.57
N ASN A 42 -15.00 24.09 9.38
CA ASN A 42 -16.01 24.90 8.71
C ASN A 42 -17.13 24.05 8.11
N VAL A 43 -18.30 24.03 8.76
CA VAL A 43 -19.48 23.28 8.30
C VAL A 43 -20.03 23.71 6.94
N ARG A 44 -19.61 24.85 6.39
CA ARG A 44 -20.02 25.29 5.03
C ARG A 44 -19.04 24.85 3.95
N ASP A 45 -17.89 24.30 4.34
CA ASP A 45 -16.88 23.81 3.41
C ASP A 45 -17.29 22.45 2.83
N PRO A 46 -17.31 22.28 1.49
CA PRO A 46 -17.54 20.96 0.88
C PRO A 46 -16.59 19.86 1.39
N ALA A 47 -15.33 20.21 1.70
CA ALA A 47 -14.35 19.27 2.24
C ALA A 47 -14.75 18.75 3.63
N TYR A 48 -15.33 19.62 4.47
CA TYR A 48 -15.86 19.22 5.77
C TYR A 48 -16.96 18.16 5.62
N HIS A 49 -17.94 18.41 4.75
CA HIS A 49 -19.02 17.45 4.51
C HIS A 49 -18.53 16.15 3.90
N HIS A 50 -17.61 16.22 2.93
CA HIS A 50 -17.00 15.02 2.35
C HIS A 50 -16.35 14.14 3.44
N LEU A 51 -15.56 14.73 4.34
CA LEU A 51 -14.94 14.00 5.44
C LEU A 51 -15.97 13.33 6.38
N GLN A 52 -17.12 13.95 6.62
CA GLN A 52 -18.16 13.36 7.48
C GLN A 52 -18.80 12.10 6.88
N PHE A 53 -19.00 12.06 5.56
CA PHE A 53 -19.59 10.91 4.87
C PHE A 53 -18.56 9.83 4.50
N PHE A 54 -17.32 10.23 4.18
CA PHE A 54 -16.26 9.35 3.71
C PHE A 54 -15.15 9.20 4.76
N ARG A 55 -15.54 8.91 6.00
CA ARG A 55 -14.57 8.63 7.07
C ARG A 55 -13.76 7.39 6.75
N THR A 56 -12.43 7.50 6.86
CA THR A 56 -11.52 6.39 6.67
C THR A 56 -11.66 5.38 7.82
N SER A 57 -11.96 4.12 7.50
CA SER A 57 -12.00 3.07 8.53
C SER A 57 -10.59 2.76 9.04
N PRO A 58 -10.39 2.35 10.31
CA PRO A 58 -9.07 1.98 10.84
C PRO A 58 -8.33 0.97 9.97
N LEU A 59 -9.00 -0.08 9.50
CA LEU A 59 -8.41 -1.07 8.61
C LEU A 59 -7.92 -0.48 7.27
N ALA A 60 -8.59 0.55 6.74
CA ALA A 60 -8.13 1.20 5.52
C ALA A 60 -6.88 2.07 5.77
N LEU A 61 -6.79 2.67 6.96
CA LEU A 61 -5.62 3.43 7.40
C LEU A 61 -4.41 2.50 7.59
N ASP A 62 -4.59 1.36 8.27
CA ASP A 62 -3.52 0.38 8.49
C ASP A 62 -2.96 -0.15 7.16
N LEU A 63 -3.85 -0.51 6.21
CA LEU A 63 -3.46 -0.93 4.87
C LEU A 63 -2.72 0.17 4.11
N ASN A 64 -3.18 1.41 4.23
CA ASN A 64 -2.53 2.57 3.61
C ASN A 64 -1.13 2.81 4.16
N ASN A 65 -0.95 2.80 5.49
CA ASN A 65 0.34 3.07 6.13
C ASN A 65 1.36 1.99 5.78
N ALA A 66 0.94 0.72 5.77
CA ALA A 66 1.77 -0.37 5.27
C ALA A 66 2.17 -0.16 3.79
N ALA A 67 1.21 0.20 2.93
CA ALA A 67 1.48 0.43 1.52
C ALA A 67 2.41 1.63 1.28
N LEU A 68 2.24 2.73 2.01
CA LEU A 68 3.12 3.90 1.93
C LEU A 68 4.56 3.56 2.32
N ALA A 69 4.74 2.77 3.38
CA ALA A 69 6.07 2.31 3.76
C ALA A 69 6.74 1.48 2.64
N HIS A 70 6.00 0.61 1.95
CA HIS A 70 6.51 -0.11 0.77
C HIS A 70 6.82 0.81 -0.42
N VAL A 71 6.02 1.85 -0.65
CA VAL A 71 6.25 2.84 -1.72
C VAL A 71 7.55 3.59 -1.45
N HIS A 72 7.72 4.16 -0.26
CA HIS A 72 8.94 4.88 0.11
C HIS A 72 10.17 3.98 0.10
N ALA A 73 10.05 2.73 0.58
CA ALA A 73 11.14 1.76 0.46
C ALA A 73 11.51 1.47 -1.01
N SER A 74 10.51 1.41 -1.90
CA SER A 74 10.74 1.21 -3.33
C SER A 74 11.39 2.42 -4.00
N GLU A 75 11.03 3.63 -3.58
CA GLU A 75 11.68 4.88 -4.01
C GLU A 75 13.15 4.92 -3.57
N GLU A 76 13.43 4.56 -2.31
CA GLU A 76 14.79 4.43 -1.79
C GLU A 76 15.62 3.44 -2.62
N LEU A 77 15.07 2.27 -2.94
CA LEU A 77 15.77 1.29 -3.79
C LEU A 77 15.93 1.81 -5.22
N ARG A 78 14.92 2.48 -5.78
CA ARG A 78 14.99 3.08 -7.11
C ARG A 78 16.14 4.09 -7.19
N ASP A 79 16.23 4.99 -6.23
CA ASP A 79 17.13 6.13 -6.28
C ASP A 79 18.56 5.72 -5.95
N ASN A 80 18.75 4.91 -4.90
CA ASN A 80 20.08 4.44 -4.48
C ASN A 80 20.74 3.53 -5.53
N PHE A 81 19.96 2.73 -6.25
CA PHE A 81 20.47 1.80 -7.27
C PHE A 81 20.22 2.28 -8.71
N ARG A 82 19.69 3.51 -8.87
CA ARG A 82 19.38 4.13 -10.18
C ARG A 82 18.61 3.20 -11.11
N LEU A 83 17.57 2.57 -10.57
CA LEU A 83 16.74 1.63 -11.30
C LEU A 83 15.98 2.37 -12.42
N SER A 84 15.92 1.75 -13.60
CA SER A 84 15.01 2.23 -14.66
C SER A 84 13.55 2.15 -14.19
N SER A 85 12.66 2.93 -14.81
CA SER A 85 11.22 2.87 -14.51
C SER A 85 10.63 1.47 -14.67
N LEU A 86 11.23 0.64 -15.54
CA LEU A 86 10.81 -0.73 -15.75
C LEU A 86 11.29 -1.65 -14.60
N GLN A 87 12.52 -1.48 -14.14
CA GLN A 87 13.06 -2.21 -12.98
C GLN A 87 12.36 -1.81 -11.68
N ALA A 88 12.16 -0.51 -11.45
CA ALA A 88 11.44 -0.02 -10.29
C ALA A 88 9.96 -0.44 -10.33
N GLY A 89 9.32 -0.28 -11.50
CA GLY A 89 7.90 -0.57 -11.66
C GLY A 89 7.54 -2.05 -11.57
N TYR A 90 8.30 -2.95 -12.20
CA TYR A 90 7.98 -4.38 -12.25
C TYR A 90 8.99 -5.27 -11.53
N GLY A 91 10.27 -4.88 -11.49
CA GLY A 91 11.31 -5.68 -10.84
C GLY A 91 11.19 -5.68 -9.32
N LEU A 92 10.90 -4.52 -8.71
CA LEU A 92 10.74 -4.42 -7.25
C LEU A 92 9.54 -5.21 -6.73
N GLN A 93 8.46 -5.33 -7.52
CA GLN A 93 7.27 -6.13 -7.17
C GLN A 93 7.57 -7.64 -7.00
N GLN A 94 8.69 -8.11 -7.55
CA GLN A 94 9.09 -9.51 -7.50
C GLN A 94 9.98 -9.83 -6.29
N ILE A 95 10.35 -8.83 -5.50
CA ILE A 95 11.18 -9.01 -4.30
C ILE A 95 10.35 -9.67 -3.22
N ASN A 96 10.87 -10.75 -2.66
CA ASN A 96 10.24 -11.42 -1.55
C ASN A 96 10.56 -10.68 -0.24
N VAL A 97 9.52 -10.19 0.44
CA VAL A 97 9.63 -9.51 1.74
C VAL A 97 9.32 -10.43 2.94
N ALA A 98 9.04 -11.71 2.71
CA ALA A 98 8.62 -12.65 3.76
C ALA A 98 9.67 -12.89 4.86
N ASN A 99 10.96 -12.67 4.57
CA ASN A 99 12.04 -12.79 5.55
C ASN A 99 12.36 -11.46 6.26
N THR A 100 11.56 -10.42 6.04
CA THR A 100 11.77 -9.09 6.64
C THR A 100 10.75 -8.83 7.74
N ASN A 101 10.93 -7.73 8.48
CA ASN A 101 9.95 -7.24 9.46
C ASN A 101 8.59 -6.84 8.85
N PHE A 102 8.45 -6.87 7.51
CA PHE A 102 7.23 -6.56 6.79
C PHE A 102 6.44 -7.77 6.31
N ALA A 103 6.86 -9.00 6.65
CA ALA A 103 6.18 -10.21 6.21
C ALA A 103 4.65 -10.19 6.48
N ASN A 104 4.25 -9.58 7.59
CA ASN A 104 2.86 -9.51 8.03
C ASN A 104 2.05 -8.33 7.45
N THR A 105 2.67 -7.49 6.62
CA THR A 105 2.00 -6.33 5.99
C THR A 105 1.33 -6.67 4.66
N CYS A 106 1.70 -7.80 4.06
CA CYS A 106 1.10 -8.28 2.82
C CYS A 106 -0.35 -8.72 3.04
N GLN A 107 -1.19 -8.48 2.05
CA GLN A 107 -2.58 -8.93 2.07
C GLN A 107 -2.66 -10.46 2.14
N VAL A 108 -3.43 -10.97 3.11
CA VAL A 108 -3.65 -12.40 3.28
C VAL A 108 -4.67 -12.88 2.25
N ASN A 109 -4.34 -13.94 1.52
CA ASN A 109 -5.28 -14.59 0.63
C ASN A 109 -6.43 -15.23 1.43
N PRO A 110 -7.70 -14.87 1.17
CA PRO A 110 -8.81 -15.45 1.90
C PRO A 110 -9.02 -16.91 1.49
N VAL A 111 -9.44 -17.74 2.45
CA VAL A 111 -9.87 -19.11 2.18
C VAL A 111 -11.30 -19.06 1.62
N CYS A 112 -11.49 -19.62 0.43
CA CYS A 112 -12.80 -19.74 -0.19
C CYS A 112 -13.58 -20.93 0.37
N GLN A 113 -14.87 -20.73 0.57
CA GLN A 113 -15.82 -21.69 1.13
C GLN A 113 -16.74 -22.21 0.01
N GLU A 114 -17.39 -23.35 0.22
CA GLU A 114 -18.35 -23.90 -0.75
C GLU A 114 -19.48 -22.92 -1.08
N THR A 115 -19.87 -22.06 -0.13
CA THR A 115 -20.92 -21.06 -0.33
C THR A 115 -20.54 -19.97 -1.35
N ASP A 116 -19.25 -19.70 -1.54
CA ASP A 116 -18.76 -18.67 -2.48
C ASP A 116 -19.00 -19.05 -3.95
N VAL A 117 -19.29 -20.33 -4.21
CA VAL A 117 -19.70 -20.80 -5.54
C VAL A 117 -21.06 -20.25 -5.93
N TYR A 118 -21.92 -19.96 -4.95
CA TYR A 118 -23.31 -19.56 -5.19
C TYR A 118 -23.57 -18.08 -4.90
N TYR A 119 -22.81 -17.49 -3.98
CA TYR A 119 -23.05 -16.13 -3.49
C TYR A 119 -21.78 -15.29 -3.51
N ARG A 120 -21.94 -14.00 -3.79
CA ARG A 120 -20.83 -13.04 -3.76
C ARG A 120 -20.56 -12.60 -2.33
N ARG A 121 -19.29 -12.56 -1.94
CA ARG A 121 -18.87 -11.87 -0.72
C ARG A 121 -19.04 -10.36 -0.89
N ILE A 122 -19.31 -9.68 0.23
CA ILE A 122 -19.55 -8.23 0.24
C ILE A 122 -18.33 -7.43 -0.25
N ASP A 123 -17.14 -7.96 -0.02
CA ASP A 123 -15.87 -7.38 -0.44
C ASP A 123 -15.42 -7.88 -1.81
N GLY A 124 -16.16 -8.76 -2.49
CA GLY A 124 -15.79 -9.28 -3.81
C GLY A 124 -14.71 -10.37 -3.80
N ALA A 125 -14.22 -10.80 -2.63
CA ALA A 125 -13.28 -11.92 -2.54
C ALA A 125 -13.88 -13.23 -3.07
N CYS A 126 -13.01 -14.16 -3.46
CA CYS A 126 -13.37 -15.50 -3.93
C CYS A 126 -14.22 -15.56 -5.21
N ASN A 127 -14.35 -14.46 -5.94
CA ASN A 127 -14.93 -14.46 -7.28
C ASN A 127 -14.07 -15.30 -8.26
N ASN A 128 -12.74 -15.24 -8.10
CA ASN A 128 -11.79 -16.09 -8.79
C ASN A 128 -11.19 -17.10 -7.79
N LEU A 129 -11.56 -18.39 -7.92
CA LEU A 129 -11.12 -19.44 -6.98
C LEU A 129 -9.61 -19.73 -7.05
N ASN A 130 -8.97 -19.46 -8.18
CA ASN A 130 -7.52 -19.63 -8.33
C ASN A 130 -6.73 -18.46 -7.75
N ASN A 131 -7.32 -17.27 -7.72
CA ASN A 131 -6.73 -16.08 -7.13
C ASN A 131 -7.82 -15.27 -6.39
N PRO A 132 -8.09 -15.61 -5.12
CA PRO A 132 -9.25 -15.11 -4.37
C PRO A 132 -9.31 -13.59 -4.18
N ILE A 133 -8.18 -12.90 -4.31
CA ILE A 133 -8.09 -11.44 -4.10
C ILE A 133 -8.38 -10.64 -5.37
N ILE A 134 -8.44 -11.26 -6.56
CA ILE A 134 -8.72 -10.53 -7.80
C ILE A 134 -10.15 -9.97 -7.76
N GLY A 135 -10.24 -8.64 -7.81
CA GLY A 135 -11.51 -7.91 -7.74
C GLY A 135 -12.05 -7.72 -6.33
N GLN A 136 -11.30 -8.13 -5.29
CA GLN A 136 -11.63 -7.84 -3.90
C GLN A 136 -11.43 -6.34 -3.60
N ALA A 137 -12.33 -5.75 -2.80
CA ALA A 137 -12.18 -4.40 -2.29
C ALA A 137 -10.91 -4.25 -1.45
N ARG A 138 -10.39 -3.01 -1.38
CA ARG A 138 -9.14 -2.68 -0.64
C ARG A 138 -7.90 -3.41 -1.17
N THR A 139 -7.92 -3.80 -2.44
CA THR A 139 -6.74 -4.23 -3.21
C THR A 139 -6.26 -3.09 -4.12
N THR A 140 -5.02 -3.18 -4.58
CA THR A 140 -4.45 -2.19 -5.51
C THR A 140 -5.01 -2.35 -6.92
N PHE A 141 -5.14 -1.24 -7.63
CA PHE A 141 -5.47 -1.29 -9.06
C PHE A 141 -4.30 -1.86 -9.87
N GLN A 142 -4.60 -2.80 -10.77
CA GLN A 142 -3.60 -3.32 -11.70
C GLN A 142 -3.18 -2.23 -12.70
N ARG A 143 -1.87 -2.12 -12.94
CA ARG A 143 -1.31 -1.18 -13.91
C ARG A 143 -0.93 -1.88 -15.21
N LEU A 144 -1.43 -1.36 -16.33
CA LEU A 144 -1.04 -1.83 -17.67
C LEU A 144 0.31 -1.28 -18.15
N ARG A 145 0.79 -0.19 -17.55
CA ARG A 145 2.11 0.43 -17.82
C ARG A 145 2.76 0.91 -16.52
N PRO A 146 4.10 1.07 -16.47
CA PRO A 146 4.77 1.65 -15.33
C PRO A 146 4.19 3.03 -14.94
N PRO A 147 4.15 3.35 -13.64
CA PRO A 147 3.83 4.72 -13.21
C PRO A 147 4.84 5.71 -13.80
N GLN A 148 4.35 6.88 -14.20
CA GLN A 148 5.16 8.03 -14.58
C GLN A 148 4.60 9.25 -13.87
N TYR A 149 5.23 9.61 -12.75
CA TYR A 149 4.90 10.79 -11.97
C TYR A 149 5.93 11.89 -12.24
N SER A 150 5.60 13.13 -11.86
CA SER A 150 6.45 14.31 -12.11
C SER A 150 7.49 14.53 -11.01
N ASP A 151 7.22 13.99 -9.83
CA ASP A 151 8.09 13.87 -8.66
C ASP A 151 8.88 12.54 -8.67
#